data_AF-A0A1I4PS20-F1
#
_entry.id   AF-A0A1I4PS20-F1
#
_cell.length_a   1.000
_cell.length_b   1.000
_cell.length_c   1.000
_cell.angle_alpha   90.00
_cell.angle_beta   90.00
_cell.angle_gamma   90.00
#
_symmetry.space_group_name_H-M   'P 1'
#
loop_
_entity.id
_entity.type
_entity.pdbx_description
1 polymer ?
#
loop_
_entity_poly.entity_id
_entity_poly.type
_entity_poly.pdbx_seq_one_letter_code
_entity_poly.pdbx_strand_id
1 'polypeptide(L)'
;MRLVKTLPILLSLGAALGSVSAWALPNDSEQPIRIQADDAQLDDKQGIATYKGDVIITQGSMKVLGNTVTITRTKDGQIDVVTSVGNLAYFEQKQKATDVQPVKGYGKTIQYHAQQNRIVLIDRAKVINSDGGTTEGEKIVYDTAKQIAQAGRANGTSVTTPQPRIDMMIPAKQKTDENKAH
;
A
#
# COMPACT_ATOMS: atom_id res chain seq x y z
N MET A 1 -13.41 -76.83 9.76
CA MET A 1 -12.62 -76.41 8.58
C MET A 1 -13.21 -75.14 8.00
N ARG A 2 -12.38 -74.09 7.82
CA ARG A 2 -12.58 -72.85 7.01
C ARG A 2 -13.71 -71.90 7.48
N LEU A 3 -13.44 -70.88 8.31
CA LEU A 3 -12.84 -69.57 8.00
C LEU A 3 -13.46 -68.88 6.77
N VAL A 4 -14.33 -67.87 6.96
CA VAL A 4 -14.12 -66.49 6.47
C VAL A 4 -14.92 -65.49 7.33
N LYS A 5 -14.21 -64.52 7.93
CA LYS A 5 -14.71 -63.32 8.62
C LYS A 5 -15.05 -62.25 7.57
N THR A 6 -16.15 -61.52 7.73
CA THR A 6 -16.33 -60.20 7.09
C THR A 6 -16.68 -59.16 8.15
N LEU A 7 -15.65 -58.39 8.51
CA LEU A 7 -15.64 -57.25 9.42
C LEU A 7 -16.18 -56.00 8.67
N PRO A 8 -16.90 -55.07 9.31
CA PRO A 8 -17.49 -53.91 8.65
C PRO A 8 -16.38 -52.90 8.31
N ILE A 9 -16.25 -52.55 7.03
CA ILE A 9 -15.30 -51.53 6.60
C ILE A 9 -15.98 -50.16 6.73
N LEU A 10 -15.80 -49.56 7.90
CA LEU A 10 -15.74 -48.11 8.07
C LEU A 10 -14.57 -47.58 7.22
N LEU A 11 -14.84 -47.10 6.00
CA LEU A 11 -13.85 -46.35 5.24
C LEU A 11 -13.94 -44.87 5.64
N SER A 12 -13.00 -44.50 6.51
CA SER A 12 -12.58 -43.15 6.89
C SER A 12 -12.78 -42.14 5.76
N LEU A 13 -13.59 -41.10 5.97
CA LEU A 13 -13.15 -39.77 6.40
C LEU A 13 -11.68 -39.47 6.04
N GLY A 14 -11.43 -39.27 4.75
CA GLY A 14 -10.21 -38.69 4.22
C GLY A 14 -10.53 -37.41 3.47
N ALA A 15 -11.26 -36.49 4.09
CA ALA A 15 -11.37 -35.13 3.60
C ALA A 15 -9.99 -34.49 3.77
N ALA A 16 -9.13 -34.65 2.77
CA ALA A 16 -7.98 -33.81 2.56
C ALA A 16 -8.49 -32.41 2.19
N LEU A 17 -8.98 -31.70 3.20
CA LEU A 17 -9.03 -30.25 3.23
C LEU A 17 -7.57 -29.80 3.28
N GLY A 18 -6.90 -29.87 2.14
CA GLY A 18 -5.71 -29.06 1.92
C GLY A 18 -6.16 -27.63 2.13
N SER A 19 -5.89 -27.09 3.31
CA SER A 19 -6.00 -25.67 3.59
C SER A 19 -5.05 -24.98 2.62
N VAL A 20 -5.57 -24.62 1.44
CA VAL A 20 -4.98 -23.56 0.63
C VAL A 20 -4.89 -22.39 1.57
N SER A 21 -3.69 -22.17 2.10
CA SER A 21 -3.38 -20.94 2.81
C SER A 21 -3.57 -19.88 1.76
N ALA A 22 -4.75 -19.26 1.73
CA ALA A 22 -4.97 -18.08 0.94
C ALA A 22 -4.16 -17.00 1.63
N TRP A 23 -3.01 -16.64 1.06
CA TRP A 23 -2.20 -15.53 1.54
C TRP A 23 -2.99 -14.26 1.24
N ALA A 24 -3.86 -13.90 2.17
CA ALA A 24 -4.72 -12.73 2.03
C ALA A 24 -3.86 -11.47 2.02
N LEU A 25 -4.28 -10.50 1.21
CA LEU A 25 -3.74 -9.15 1.24
C LEU A 25 -3.95 -8.54 2.63
N PRO A 26 -3.06 -7.66 3.11
CA PRO A 26 -3.31 -6.89 4.32
C PRO A 26 -4.63 -6.13 4.17
N ASN A 27 -5.54 -6.37 5.11
CA ASN A 27 -6.86 -5.75 5.09
C ASN A 27 -6.82 -4.37 5.76
N ASP A 28 -5.91 -3.52 5.27
CA ASP A 28 -5.61 -2.22 5.87
C ASP A 28 -6.85 -1.33 5.89
N SER A 29 -7.71 -1.40 4.86
CA SER A 29 -8.95 -0.61 4.77
C SER A 29 -9.95 -0.86 5.90
N GLU A 30 -9.96 -2.06 6.48
CA GLU A 30 -10.85 -2.39 7.62
C GLU A 30 -10.23 -2.01 8.98
N GLN A 31 -8.96 -1.64 9.02
CA GLN A 31 -8.30 -1.27 10.26
C GLN A 31 -8.65 0.18 10.66
N PRO A 32 -8.65 0.49 11.98
CA PRO A 32 -8.83 1.85 12.45
C PRO A 32 -7.74 2.79 11.94
N ILE A 33 -8.14 4.01 11.58
CA ILE A 33 -7.21 5.09 11.23
C ILE A 33 -6.79 5.81 12.51
N ARG A 34 -5.48 5.95 12.73
CA ARG A 34 -4.91 6.76 13.80
C ARG A 34 -4.10 7.91 13.21
N ILE A 35 -4.28 9.10 13.79
CA ILE A 35 -3.62 10.33 13.34
C ILE A 35 -2.94 10.96 14.56
N GLN A 36 -1.67 11.34 14.40
CA GLN A 36 -0.89 12.08 15.38
C GLN A 36 -0.34 13.33 14.70
N ALA A 37 -0.43 14.48 15.36
CA ALA A 37 0.01 15.79 14.86
C ALA A 37 0.13 16.77 16.03
N ASP A 38 0.77 17.92 15.80
CA ASP A 38 0.85 19.01 16.79
C ASP A 38 -0.46 19.78 16.89
N ASP A 39 -1.10 20.03 15.74
CA ASP A 39 -2.35 20.79 15.64
C ASP A 39 -3.40 20.05 14.80
N ALA A 40 -4.67 20.23 15.17
CA ALA A 40 -5.82 19.71 14.43
C ALA A 40 -6.94 20.76 14.34
N GLN A 41 -7.52 20.90 13.15
CA GLN A 41 -8.70 21.72 12.89
C GLN A 41 -9.74 20.87 12.17
N LEU A 42 -10.97 20.85 12.70
CA LEU A 42 -12.09 20.14 12.12
C LEU A 42 -13.19 21.13 11.72
N ASP A 43 -13.57 21.10 10.45
CA ASP A 43 -14.74 21.80 9.91
C ASP A 43 -15.77 20.76 9.46
N ASP A 44 -16.66 20.39 10.38
CA ASP A 44 -17.71 19.41 10.11
C ASP A 44 -18.75 19.91 9.10
N LYS A 45 -18.92 21.23 8.95
CA LYS A 45 -19.85 21.80 7.96
C LYS A 45 -19.35 21.58 6.54
N GLN A 46 -18.04 21.70 6.35
CA GLN A 46 -17.39 21.45 5.06
C GLN A 46 -16.96 19.99 4.87
N GLY A 47 -16.93 19.20 5.95
CA GLY A 47 -16.43 17.82 5.92
C GLY A 47 -14.91 17.76 5.76
N ILE A 48 -14.18 18.74 6.31
CA ILE A 48 -12.73 18.89 6.15
C ILE A 48 -12.05 18.83 7.51
N ALA A 49 -11.03 17.97 7.64
CA ALA A 49 -10.13 17.96 8.79
C ALA A 49 -8.70 18.28 8.32
N THR A 50 -8.01 19.18 9.01
CA THR A 50 -6.62 19.55 8.71
C THR A 50 -5.74 19.33 9.93
N TYR A 51 -4.64 18.61 9.72
CA TYR A 51 -3.63 18.29 10.72
C TYR A 51 -2.30 18.92 10.32
N LYS A 52 -1.56 19.47 11.28
CA LYS A 52 -0.28 20.17 11.03
C LYS A 52 0.75 19.81 12.08
N GLY A 53 2.02 19.87 11.70
CA GLY A 53 3.16 19.56 12.56
C GLY A 53 3.39 18.05 12.60
N ASP A 54 4.44 17.61 11.90
CA ASP A 54 4.92 16.22 11.81
C ASP A 54 3.82 15.14 11.86
N VAL A 55 2.88 15.25 10.92
CA VAL A 55 1.68 14.43 10.90
C VAL A 55 2.02 12.98 10.57
N ILE A 56 1.52 12.07 11.38
CA ILE A 56 1.63 10.62 11.21
C ILE A 56 0.22 10.03 11.11
N ILE A 57 -0.09 9.39 9.99
CA ILE A 57 -1.32 8.63 9.80
C ILE A 57 -0.96 7.15 9.68
N THR A 58 -1.69 6.29 10.39
CA THR A 58 -1.53 4.83 10.31
C THR A 58 -2.88 4.14 10.17
N GLN A 59 -2.92 3.09 9.35
CA GLN A 59 -4.08 2.23 9.16
C GLN A 59 -3.62 0.80 8.79
N GLY A 60 -3.68 -0.14 9.73
CA GLY A 60 -3.10 -1.46 9.53
C GLY A 60 -1.59 -1.37 9.25
N SER A 61 -1.16 -1.87 8.09
CA SER A 61 0.22 -1.75 7.59
C SER A 61 0.52 -0.43 6.90
N MET A 62 -0.52 0.32 6.52
CA MET A 62 -0.38 1.59 5.82
C MET A 62 0.11 2.69 6.78
N LYS A 63 1.07 3.50 6.33
CA LYS A 63 1.51 4.70 7.03
C LYS A 63 1.74 5.85 6.05
N VAL A 64 1.28 7.05 6.42
CA VAL A 64 1.48 8.29 5.67
C VAL A 64 2.09 9.33 6.59
N LEU A 65 3.12 10.03 6.13
CA LEU A 65 3.75 11.14 6.85
C LEU A 65 3.69 12.43 6.02
N GLY A 66 3.60 13.58 6.69
CA GLY A 66 3.65 14.89 6.05
C GLY A 66 3.73 16.04 7.05
N ASN A 67 4.04 17.23 6.56
CA ASN A 67 4.02 18.44 7.40
C ASN A 67 2.58 18.95 7.61
N THR A 68 1.70 18.74 6.62
CA THR A 68 0.27 19.05 6.71
C THR A 68 -0.52 17.96 6.03
N VAL A 69 -1.59 17.50 6.67
CA VAL A 69 -2.52 16.54 6.07
C VAL A 69 -3.93 17.09 6.13
N THR A 70 -4.60 17.12 4.98
CA THR A 70 -6.02 17.45 4.87
C THR A 70 -6.80 16.19 4.51
N ILE A 71 -7.83 15.90 5.28
CA ILE A 71 -8.78 14.81 5.03
C ILE A 71 -10.11 15.44 4.65
N THR A 72 -10.62 15.08 3.48
CA THR A 72 -11.98 15.40 3.06
C THR A 72 -12.88 14.18 3.23
N ARG A 73 -14.13 14.43 3.63
CA ARG A 73 -15.15 13.41 3.75
C ARG A 73 -16.23 13.58 2.68
N THR A 74 -16.83 12.48 2.27
CA THR A 74 -18.04 12.48 1.47
C THR A 74 -19.22 12.99 2.30
N LYS A 75 -20.35 13.28 1.64
CA LYS A 75 -21.61 13.66 2.32
C LYS A 75 -22.10 12.59 3.31
N ASP A 76 -21.73 11.33 3.07
CA ASP A 76 -22.08 10.19 3.92
C ASP A 76 -21.10 10.01 5.09
N GLY A 77 -20.15 10.94 5.25
CA GLY A 77 -19.17 10.94 6.34
C GLY A 77 -17.97 10.02 6.14
N GLN A 78 -17.89 9.31 5.01
CA GLN A 78 -16.75 8.45 4.69
C GLN A 78 -15.55 9.28 4.25
N ILE A 79 -14.33 8.76 4.42
CA ILE A 79 -13.13 9.42 3.87
C ILE A 79 -13.19 9.38 2.35
N ASP A 80 -12.98 10.53 1.73
CA ASP A 80 -12.88 10.70 0.28
C ASP A 80 -11.40 10.77 -0.12
N VAL A 81 -10.73 11.86 0.27
CA VAL A 81 -9.32 12.10 -0.06
C VAL A 81 -8.51 12.48 1.18
N VAL A 82 -7.35 11.83 1.33
CA VAL A 82 -6.30 12.23 2.28
C VAL A 82 -5.17 12.86 1.48
N THR A 83 -4.93 14.16 1.66
CA THR A 83 -3.86 14.90 0.99
C THR A 83 -2.76 15.24 1.99
N SER A 84 -1.60 14.60 1.85
CA SER A 84 -0.39 14.88 2.61
C SER A 84 0.55 15.76 1.81
N VAL A 85 1.02 16.85 2.40
CA VAL A 85 1.99 17.77 1.81
C VAL A 85 3.20 17.89 2.73
N GLY A 86 4.40 17.88 2.16
CA GLY A 86 5.62 18.14 2.92
C GLY A 86 6.88 18.32 2.09
N ASN A 87 8.02 18.43 2.77
CA ASN A 87 9.35 18.37 2.16
C ASN A 87 9.75 16.93 1.81
N LEU A 88 8.92 16.29 0.99
CA LEU A 88 8.73 14.84 0.80
C LEU A 88 7.78 14.24 1.83
N ALA A 89 6.48 14.32 1.52
CA ALA A 89 5.51 13.44 2.12
C ALA A 89 5.89 11.98 1.83
N TYR A 90 5.55 11.09 2.75
CA TYR A 90 5.90 9.68 2.71
C TYR A 90 4.66 8.81 2.78
N PHE A 91 4.73 7.66 2.11
CA PHE A 91 3.76 6.59 2.18
C PHE A 91 4.50 5.24 2.30
N GLU A 92 3.96 4.32 3.09
CA GLU A 92 4.34 2.91 3.02
C GLU A 92 3.15 1.99 3.21
N GLN A 93 3.22 0.81 2.59
CA GLN A 93 2.24 -0.26 2.74
C GLN A 93 2.87 -1.62 2.44
N LYS A 94 2.47 -2.67 3.17
CA LYS A 94 2.82 -4.05 2.81
C LYS A 94 1.85 -4.56 1.75
N GLN A 95 2.35 -5.22 0.70
CA GLN A 95 1.48 -5.83 -0.32
C GLN A 95 0.93 -7.18 0.14
N LYS A 96 1.69 -7.90 0.96
CA LYS A 96 1.31 -9.16 1.62
C LYS A 96 1.66 -9.09 3.10
N ALA A 97 0.89 -9.77 3.94
CA ALA A 97 1.16 -9.81 5.38
C ALA A 97 2.58 -10.33 5.71
N THR A 98 3.10 -11.20 4.84
CA THR A 98 4.42 -11.83 4.95
C THR A 98 5.55 -11.04 4.34
N ASP A 99 5.29 -9.89 3.72
CA ASP A 99 6.35 -9.08 3.16
C ASP A 99 7.27 -8.54 4.27
N VAL A 100 8.57 -8.73 4.07
CA VAL A 100 9.61 -8.24 4.98
C VAL A 100 9.75 -6.72 4.83
N GLN A 101 9.70 -6.21 3.60
CA GLN A 101 9.80 -4.79 3.29
C GLN A 101 8.46 -4.29 2.72
N PRO A 102 7.99 -3.10 3.13
CA PRO A 102 6.83 -2.47 2.50
C PRO A 102 7.24 -1.85 1.15
N VAL A 103 6.25 -1.61 0.30
CA VAL A 103 6.37 -0.64 -0.79
C VAL A 103 6.39 0.74 -0.15
N LYS A 104 7.32 1.59 -0.61
CA LYS A 104 7.51 2.95 -0.10
C LYS A 104 7.26 3.96 -1.21
N GLY A 105 6.66 5.08 -0.86
CA GLY A 105 6.31 6.15 -1.76
C GLY A 105 6.74 7.51 -1.20
N TYR A 106 7.23 8.37 -2.07
CA TYR A 106 7.63 9.73 -1.74
C TYR A 106 7.09 10.70 -2.78
N GLY A 107 6.77 11.92 -2.36
CA GLY A 107 6.43 13.03 -3.23
C GLY A 107 6.23 14.31 -2.42
N LYS A 108 6.30 15.48 -3.04
CA LYS A 108 5.93 16.74 -2.35
C LYS A 108 4.48 16.73 -1.90
N THR A 109 3.62 16.12 -2.72
CA THR A 109 2.21 15.89 -2.41
C THR A 109 1.87 14.42 -2.63
N ILE A 110 1.21 13.81 -1.64
CA ILE A 110 0.62 12.47 -1.75
C ILE A 110 -0.88 12.59 -1.52
N GLN A 111 -1.68 12.08 -2.45
CA GLN A 111 -3.13 12.01 -2.33
C GLN A 111 -3.57 10.54 -2.29
N TYR A 112 -4.28 10.15 -1.24
CA TYR A 112 -4.96 8.86 -1.18
C TYR A 112 -6.46 9.07 -1.36
N HIS A 113 -6.98 8.54 -2.47
CA HIS A 113 -8.40 8.50 -2.82
C HIS A 113 -8.98 7.17 -2.33
N ALA A 114 -9.56 7.18 -1.14
CA ALA A 114 -9.94 5.97 -0.42
C ALA A 114 -10.97 5.14 -1.21
N GLN A 115 -12.01 5.79 -1.72
CA GLN A 115 -13.08 5.16 -2.51
C GLN A 115 -12.58 4.54 -3.82
N GLN A 116 -11.46 5.02 -4.34
CA GLN A 116 -10.90 4.59 -5.62
C GLN A 116 -9.73 3.61 -5.46
N ASN A 117 -9.33 3.29 -4.23
CA ASN A 117 -8.12 2.51 -3.94
C ASN A 117 -6.90 3.06 -4.69
N ARG A 118 -6.74 4.39 -4.68
CA ARG A 118 -5.76 5.07 -5.55
C ARG A 118 -4.90 6.03 -4.75
N ILE A 119 -3.58 5.87 -4.89
CA ILE A 119 -2.57 6.77 -4.36
C ILE A 119 -1.92 7.54 -5.51
N VAL A 120 -1.79 8.84 -5.37
CA VAL A 120 -1.17 9.72 -6.35
C VAL A 120 -0.03 10.47 -5.68
N LEU A 121 1.19 10.21 -6.14
CA LEU A 121 2.40 10.90 -5.72
C LEU A 121 2.72 11.95 -6.77
N ILE A 122 2.96 13.19 -6.35
CA ILE A 122 3.14 14.35 -7.23
C ILE A 122 4.36 15.15 -6.80
N ASP A 123 5.13 15.58 -7.80
CA ASP A 123 6.35 16.38 -7.72
C ASP A 123 7.45 15.70 -6.91
N ARG A 124 8.54 15.32 -7.61
CA ARG A 124 9.58 14.41 -7.11
C ARG A 124 8.99 13.09 -6.63
N ALA A 125 8.08 12.53 -7.42
CA ALA A 125 7.41 11.27 -7.10
C ALA A 125 8.42 10.11 -7.21
N LYS A 126 8.53 9.31 -6.17
CA LYS A 126 9.39 8.12 -6.12
C LYS A 126 8.67 6.96 -5.45
N VAL A 127 8.77 5.78 -6.04
CA VAL A 127 8.32 4.52 -5.45
C VAL A 127 9.52 3.58 -5.32
N ILE A 128 9.59 2.88 -4.18
CA ILE A 128 10.54 1.80 -3.92
C ILE A 128 9.72 0.55 -3.63
N ASN A 129 9.86 -0.47 -4.47
CA ASN A 129 9.18 -1.75 -4.32
C ASN A 129 9.83 -2.58 -3.20
N SER A 130 9.11 -3.58 -2.71
CA SER A 130 9.60 -4.47 -1.65
C SER A 130 10.86 -5.26 -2.03
N ASP A 131 11.12 -5.44 -3.33
CA ASP A 131 12.33 -6.09 -3.88
C ASP A 131 13.52 -5.12 -4.08
N GLY A 132 13.33 -3.84 -3.77
CA GLY A 132 14.33 -2.79 -3.93
C GLY A 132 14.31 -2.06 -5.28
N GLY A 133 13.43 -2.45 -6.21
CA GLY A 133 13.27 -1.69 -7.46
C GLY A 133 12.74 -0.29 -7.22
N THR A 134 13.16 0.67 -8.04
CA THR A 134 12.76 2.06 -7.91
C THR A 134 12.09 2.59 -9.17
N THR A 135 11.19 3.55 -8.99
CA THR A 135 10.57 4.30 -10.08
C THR A 135 10.46 5.76 -9.66
N GLU A 136 10.95 6.68 -10.48
CA GLU A 136 10.96 8.12 -10.22
C GLU A 136 10.34 8.90 -11.39
N GLY A 137 9.64 9.98 -11.09
CA GLY A 137 9.05 10.88 -12.09
C GLY A 137 8.31 12.07 -11.48
N GLU A 138 7.61 12.83 -12.31
CA GLU A 138 6.79 13.95 -11.83
C GLU A 138 5.51 13.50 -11.13
N LYS A 139 4.91 12.41 -11.63
CA LYS A 139 3.68 11.84 -11.08
C LYS A 139 3.73 10.33 -11.13
N ILE A 140 3.36 9.68 -10.03
CA ILE A 140 3.14 8.24 -9.97
C ILE A 140 1.74 7.98 -9.42
N VAL A 141 0.96 7.16 -10.11
CA VAL A 141 -0.37 6.71 -9.68
C VAL A 141 -0.28 5.23 -9.34
N TYR A 142 -0.65 4.87 -8.13
CA TYR A 142 -0.67 3.49 -7.64
C TYR A 142 -2.10 3.08 -7.30
N ASP A 143 -2.55 1.99 -7.91
CA ASP A 143 -3.82 1.33 -7.57
C ASP A 143 -3.53 0.28 -6.49
N THR A 144 -4.00 0.51 -5.26
CA THR A 144 -3.71 -0.35 -4.11
C THR A 144 -4.44 -1.69 -4.17
N ALA A 145 -5.57 -1.76 -4.88
CA ALA A 145 -6.34 -2.99 -5.05
C ALA A 145 -5.74 -3.90 -6.12
N LYS A 146 -5.28 -3.32 -7.24
CA LYS A 146 -4.67 -4.07 -8.36
C LYS A 146 -3.16 -4.20 -8.25
N GLN A 147 -2.53 -3.43 -7.36
CA GLN A 147 -1.08 -3.32 -7.20
C GLN A 147 -0.37 -2.87 -8.50
N ILE A 148 -1.00 -1.96 -9.26
CA ILE A 148 -0.49 -1.43 -10.52
C ILE A 148 0.00 0.00 -10.32
N ALA A 149 1.25 0.27 -10.69
CA ALA A 149 1.84 1.61 -10.71
C ALA A 149 1.95 2.15 -12.14
N GLN A 150 1.62 3.43 -12.32
CA GLN A 150 1.80 4.17 -13.57
C GLN A 150 2.58 5.44 -13.28
N ALA A 151 3.76 5.59 -13.90
CA ALA A 151 4.57 6.79 -13.79
C ALA A 151 4.42 7.66 -15.06
N GLY A 152 4.53 8.97 -14.91
CA GLY A 152 4.41 9.89 -16.03
C GLY A 152 4.60 11.34 -15.65
N ARG A 153 4.25 12.22 -16.58
CA ARG A 153 4.25 13.67 -16.39
C ARG A 153 3.06 14.13 -15.55
N ALA A 154 3.25 15.20 -14.80
CA ALA A 154 2.20 15.84 -14.02
C ALA A 154 1.42 16.88 -14.85
N ASN A 155 0.86 16.47 -16.00
CA ASN A 155 0.15 17.37 -16.91
C ASN A 155 -1.01 18.09 -16.17
N GLY A 156 -1.02 19.44 -16.23
CA GLY A 156 -2.04 20.25 -15.56
C GLY A 156 -1.85 20.38 -14.05
N THR A 157 -0.71 19.98 -13.49
CA THR A 157 -0.34 20.20 -12.09
C THR A 157 1.01 20.90 -12.02
N SER A 158 1.13 21.93 -11.19
CA SER A 158 2.41 22.60 -10.98
C SER A 158 3.39 21.68 -10.25
N VAL A 159 4.60 21.55 -10.79
CA VAL A 159 5.72 20.81 -10.18
C VAL A 159 6.87 21.77 -9.93
N THR A 160 7.53 21.63 -8.77
CA THR A 160 8.68 22.46 -8.42
C THR A 160 9.96 22.01 -9.11
N THR A 161 10.07 20.71 -9.45
CA THR A 161 11.23 20.15 -10.14
C THR A 161 10.77 19.38 -11.38
N PRO A 162 10.79 20.00 -12.57
CA PRO A 162 10.42 19.33 -13.81
C PRO A 162 11.33 18.12 -14.06
N GLN A 163 10.70 16.98 -14.36
CA GLN A 163 11.38 15.73 -14.68
C GLN A 163 10.71 15.09 -15.91
N PRO A 164 11.10 15.52 -17.11
CA PRO A 164 10.41 15.15 -18.35
C PRO A 164 10.38 13.64 -18.68
N ARG A 165 11.27 12.86 -18.05
CA ARG A 165 11.48 11.42 -18.27
C ARG A 165 11.37 10.65 -16.96
N ILE A 166 10.82 9.45 -17.04
CA ILE A 166 10.75 8.50 -15.93
C ILE A 166 12.12 7.85 -15.77
N ASP A 167 12.59 7.68 -14.53
CA ASP A 167 13.75 6.85 -14.19
C ASP A 167 13.26 5.58 -13.48
N MET A 168 13.80 4.42 -13.85
CA MET A 168 13.39 3.14 -13.29
C MET A 168 14.61 2.22 -13.14
N MET A 169 14.78 1.68 -11.93
CA MET A 169 15.81 0.69 -11.62
C MET A 169 15.13 -0.63 -11.25
N ILE A 170 15.47 -1.70 -11.96
CA ILE A 170 15.04 -3.06 -11.63
C ILE A 170 16.23 -3.77 -10.99
N PRO A 171 16.08 -4.31 -9.77
CA PRO A 171 17.18 -4.97 -9.08
C PRO A 171 17.52 -6.27 -9.80
N ALA A 172 18.81 -6.59 -9.88
CA ALA A 172 19.23 -7.88 -10.41
C ALA A 172 18.77 -9.00 -9.47
N LYS A 173 18.12 -10.04 -10.01
CA LYS A 173 17.89 -11.27 -9.25
C LYS A 173 19.26 -11.86 -8.91
N GLN A 174 19.62 -11.91 -7.63
CA GLN A 174 20.79 -12.69 -7.23
C GLN A 174 20.52 -14.15 -7.64
N LYS A 175 21.39 -14.72 -8.48
CA LYS A 175 21.41 -16.17 -8.66
C LYS A 175 21.82 -16.75 -7.32
N THR A 176 20.90 -17.42 -6.64
CA THR A 176 21.25 -18.30 -5.52
C THR A 176 22.31 -19.26 -6.05
N ASP A 177 23.50 -19.25 -5.47
CA ASP A 177 24.57 -20.21 -5.76
C ASP A 177 24.14 -21.62 -5.31
N GLU A 178 23.23 -22.24 -6.06
CA GLU A 178 22.86 -23.66 -5.94
C GLU A 178 23.86 -24.59 -6.66
N ASN A 179 25.08 -24.12 -6.94
CA ASN A 179 26.13 -24.92 -7.58
C ASN A 179 27.40 -25.05 -6.72
N LYS A 180 27.22 -25.33 -5.42
CA LYS A 180 28.27 -25.92 -4.56
C LYS A 180 27.75 -27.15 -3.82
N ALA A 181 27.24 -28.12 -4.54
CA ALA A 181 27.22 -29.51 -4.12
C ALA A 181 27.04 -30.38 -5.35
N HIS A 182 28.14 -30.88 -5.92
CA HIS A 182 28.30 -32.23 -6.44
C HIS A 182 29.78 -32.47 -6.75
#